data_AF-A0AAV5NRD5-F1
#
_entry.id   AF-A0AAV5NRD5-F1
#
_cell.length_a   1.000
_cell.length_b   1.000
_cell.length_c   1.000
_cell.angle_alpha   90.00
_cell.angle_beta   90.00
_cell.angle_gamma   90.00
#
_symmetry.space_group_name_H-M   'P 1'
#
loop_
_entity.id
_entity.type
_entity.pdbx_description
1 polymer ?
#
loop_
_entity_poly.entity_id
_entity_poly.type
_entity_poly.pdbx_seq_one_letter_code
_entity_poly.pdbx_strand_id
1 'polypeptide(L)'
;MSRALELLMRMHLEKTPTVERGKAVLTGDVIIGILGLMQRQHPLGSDLIMARWLDDHPAISRVIDALHQWVNDAPLQRKDLANHVAYIAFEVFCGKPILPQRRKLTSLWRKHSEQGRRSKRLIKQWRIQSKRLQTQLSDGTTPHRLDERQKEVEHYEQLIAREKTRIDAYATAQATQSTHCPKCRGTGVSQPGKTCHECGGHGRIAPDPNKIRQHLRALGVARVTEPVWRDELKPFFYHVSSRLHLEHDEAVRYLEERLVKEKQVV
;
A
#
# COMPACT_ATOMS: atom_id res chain seq x y z
N MET A 1 0.86 -9.08 -12.59
CA MET A 1 2.12 -9.54 -11.97
C MET A 1 2.70 -10.57 -12.93
N SER A 2 3.98 -10.43 -13.30
CA SER A 2 4.66 -11.39 -14.19
C SER A 2 4.83 -12.75 -13.51
N ARG A 3 4.74 -13.84 -14.26
CA ARG A 3 5.05 -15.20 -13.77
C ARG A 3 6.51 -15.32 -13.34
N ALA A 4 7.42 -14.57 -13.95
CA ALA A 4 8.83 -14.53 -13.58
C ALA A 4 9.02 -13.90 -12.19
N LEU A 5 8.35 -12.77 -11.94
CA LEU A 5 8.33 -12.12 -10.63
C LEU A 5 7.72 -13.01 -9.55
N GLU A 6 6.64 -13.73 -9.87
CA GLU A 6 6.02 -14.66 -8.93
C GLU A 6 6.96 -15.82 -8.56
N LEU A 7 7.68 -16.39 -9.53
CA LEU A 7 8.70 -17.42 -9.28
C LEU A 7 9.83 -16.87 -8.42
N LEU A 8 10.30 -15.64 -8.71
CA LEU A 8 11.32 -14.95 -7.93
C LEU A 8 10.89 -14.75 -6.48
N MET A 9 9.68 -14.23 -6.25
CA MET A 9 9.13 -14.03 -4.91
C MET A 9 9.01 -15.36 -4.16
N ARG A 10 8.60 -16.43 -4.84
CA ARG A 10 8.49 -17.77 -4.22
C ARG A 10 9.84 -18.36 -3.84
N MET A 11 10.90 -18.12 -4.63
CA MET A 11 12.26 -18.58 -4.30
C MET A 11 12.85 -17.90 -3.06
N HIS A 12 12.44 -16.65 -2.78
CA HIS A 12 12.89 -15.91 -1.59
C HIS A 12 12.05 -16.21 -0.35
N LEU A 13 10.94 -16.94 -0.49
CA LEU A 13 10.16 -17.49 0.61
C LEU A 13 10.66 -18.92 0.89
N GLU A 14 10.77 -19.33 2.16
CA GLU A 14 11.37 -20.61 2.62
C GLU A 14 10.84 -21.90 1.93
N LYS A 15 9.76 -21.82 1.16
CA LYS A 15 9.22 -22.92 0.37
C LYS A 15 9.71 -22.82 -1.07
N THR A 16 10.89 -23.39 -1.33
CA THR A 16 11.36 -23.67 -2.69
C THR A 16 10.30 -24.45 -3.46
N PRO A 17 9.83 -23.95 -4.61
CA PRO A 17 8.78 -24.61 -5.34
C PRO A 17 9.32 -25.85 -6.07
N THR A 18 8.86 -27.04 -5.71
CA THR A 18 8.86 -28.19 -6.63
C THR A 18 7.68 -28.01 -7.59
N VAL A 19 7.90 -27.35 -8.72
CA VAL A 19 6.85 -27.16 -9.75
C VAL A 19 6.85 -28.36 -10.70
N GLU A 20 5.77 -29.15 -10.59
CA GLU A 20 5.15 -30.04 -11.57
C GLU A 20 6.01 -31.11 -12.28
N ARG A 21 5.63 -32.38 -12.05
CA ARG A 21 6.14 -33.55 -12.80
C ARG A 21 5.74 -33.44 -14.28
N GLY A 22 6.72 -33.50 -15.18
CA GLY A 22 6.51 -33.87 -16.59
C GLY A 22 6.83 -32.83 -17.67
N LYS A 23 7.29 -31.62 -17.33
CA LYS A 23 7.88 -30.66 -18.28
C LYS A 23 9.24 -30.20 -17.77
N ALA A 24 10.15 -29.81 -18.67
CA ALA A 24 11.44 -29.19 -18.37
C ALA A 24 11.37 -28.28 -17.12
N VAL A 25 11.90 -28.78 -16.01
CA VAL A 25 11.79 -28.12 -14.69
C VAL A 25 12.96 -27.17 -14.57
N LEU A 26 12.69 -25.87 -14.51
CA LEU A 26 13.71 -24.89 -14.10
C LEU A 26 14.10 -25.19 -12.65
N THR A 27 15.37 -25.57 -12.44
CA THR A 27 15.90 -25.79 -11.09
C THR A 27 16.16 -24.46 -10.38
N GLY A 28 16.23 -24.50 -9.05
CA GLY A 28 16.54 -23.32 -8.24
C GLY A 28 17.86 -22.66 -8.64
N ASP A 29 18.88 -23.47 -8.97
CA ASP A 29 20.20 -22.99 -9.38
C ASP A 29 20.17 -22.23 -10.71
N VAL A 30 19.37 -22.70 -11.67
CA VAL A 30 19.17 -21.98 -12.95
C VAL A 30 18.51 -20.63 -12.71
N ILE A 31 17.50 -20.58 -11.83
CA ILE A 31 16.84 -19.32 -11.46
C ILE A 31 17.84 -18.38 -10.79
N ILE A 32 18.63 -18.85 -9.82
CA ILE A 32 19.68 -18.06 -9.16
C ILE A 32 20.71 -17.55 -10.16
N GLY A 33 21.15 -18.39 -11.10
CA GLY A 33 22.07 -18.00 -12.17
C GLY A 33 21.51 -16.86 -13.04
N ILE A 34 20.24 -16.95 -13.44
CA ILE A 34 19.56 -15.89 -14.19
C ILE A 34 19.45 -14.61 -13.36
N LEU A 35 19.15 -14.71 -12.06
CA LEU A 35 19.10 -13.54 -11.17
C LEU A 35 20.46 -12.85 -11.06
N GLY A 36 21.54 -13.62 -10.94
CA GLY A 36 22.90 -13.07 -10.94
C GLY A 36 23.25 -12.37 -12.26
N LEU A 37 22.78 -12.89 -13.39
CA LEU A 37 22.93 -12.22 -14.69
C LEU A 37 22.10 -10.93 -14.78
N MET A 38 20.85 -10.95 -14.31
CA MET A 38 19.99 -9.77 -14.27
C MET A 38 20.59 -8.68 -13.38
N GLN A 39 21.11 -9.01 -12.20
CA GLN A 39 21.78 -8.06 -11.31
C GLN A 39 22.98 -7.38 -11.97
N ARG A 40 23.73 -8.11 -12.82
CA ARG A 40 24.87 -7.54 -13.55
C ARG A 40 24.45 -6.65 -14.72
N GLN A 41 23.41 -7.03 -15.46
CA GLN A 41 23.00 -6.32 -16.67
C GLN A 41 22.03 -5.17 -16.39
N HIS A 42 21.17 -5.31 -15.38
CA HIS A 42 20.18 -4.34 -14.96
C HIS A 42 20.23 -4.15 -13.43
N PRO A 43 21.33 -3.58 -12.89
CA PRO A 43 21.54 -3.48 -11.44
C PRO A 43 20.43 -2.69 -10.74
N LEU A 44 20.08 -1.51 -11.28
CA LEU A 44 19.02 -0.68 -10.70
C LEU A 44 17.64 -1.34 -10.82
N GLY A 45 17.29 -1.87 -12.00
CA GLY A 45 16.03 -2.58 -12.20
C GLY A 45 15.89 -3.80 -11.26
N SER A 46 16.98 -4.53 -11.02
CA SER A 46 17.03 -5.59 -10.02
C SER A 46 16.77 -5.05 -8.61
N ASP A 47 17.46 -3.99 -8.20
CA ASP A 47 17.25 -3.40 -6.87
C ASP A 47 15.82 -2.86 -6.70
N LEU A 48 15.20 -2.33 -7.75
CA LEU A 48 13.79 -1.93 -7.75
C LEU A 48 12.84 -3.11 -7.57
N ILE A 49 13.13 -4.26 -8.17
CA ILE A 49 12.36 -5.50 -7.96
C ILE A 49 12.49 -5.93 -6.49
N MET A 50 13.71 -5.99 -5.95
CA MET A 50 13.95 -6.41 -4.58
C MET A 50 13.31 -5.45 -3.56
N ALA A 51 13.45 -4.15 -3.77
CA ALA A 51 12.85 -3.13 -2.92
C ALA A 51 11.32 -3.16 -2.95
N ARG A 52 10.71 -3.34 -4.13
CA ARG A 52 9.25 -3.32 -4.29
C ARG A 52 8.57 -4.58 -3.77
N TRP A 53 9.16 -5.74 -4.01
CA TRP A 53 8.50 -7.03 -3.79
C TRP A 53 9.00 -7.79 -2.56
N LEU A 54 10.23 -7.53 -2.10
CA LEU A 54 10.84 -8.21 -0.96
C LEU A 54 11.13 -7.26 0.23
N ASP A 55 10.93 -5.95 0.07
CA ASP A 55 11.28 -4.91 1.06
C ASP A 55 12.75 -5.04 1.52
N ASP A 56 13.63 -5.39 0.57
CA ASP A 56 15.06 -5.60 0.81
C ASP A 56 15.77 -4.28 1.13
N HIS A 57 16.24 -4.13 2.37
CA HIS A 57 16.79 -2.87 2.88
C HIS A 57 18.09 -2.44 2.17
N PRO A 58 19.05 -3.34 1.89
CA PRO A 58 20.22 -3.01 1.07
C PRO A 58 19.86 -2.52 -0.34
N ALA A 59 18.91 -3.17 -1.03
CA ALA A 59 18.44 -2.70 -2.33
C ALA A 59 17.77 -1.32 -2.24
N ILE A 60 16.95 -1.09 -1.21
CA ILE A 60 16.35 0.23 -0.95
C ILE A 60 17.44 1.30 -0.82
N SER A 61 18.52 1.04 -0.07
CA SER A 61 19.63 1.99 0.09
C SER A 61 20.28 2.32 -1.25
N ARG A 62 20.61 1.31 -2.06
CA ARG A 62 21.22 1.52 -3.38
C ARG A 62 20.33 2.31 -4.34
N VAL A 63 19.01 2.07 -4.30
CA VAL A 63 18.05 2.87 -5.09
C VAL A 63 18.05 4.31 -4.60
N ILE A 64 18.06 4.56 -3.28
CA ILE A 64 18.11 5.92 -2.73
C ILE A 64 19.38 6.65 -3.18
N ASP A 65 20.54 5.98 -3.17
CA ASP A 65 21.79 6.55 -3.65
C ASP A 65 21.71 6.91 -5.15
N ALA A 66 21.12 6.04 -5.97
CA ALA A 66 20.88 6.32 -7.39
C ALA A 66 19.93 7.52 -7.59
N LEU A 67 18.88 7.65 -6.77
CA LEU A 67 17.97 8.80 -6.80
C LEU A 67 18.69 10.11 -6.46
N HIS A 68 19.57 10.09 -5.45
CA HIS A 68 20.39 11.26 -5.11
C HIS A 68 21.30 11.66 -6.27
N GLN A 69 21.91 10.69 -6.96
CA GLN A 69 22.71 10.96 -8.15
C GLN A 69 21.86 11.59 -9.27
N TRP A 70 20.66 11.07 -9.54
CA TRP A 70 19.75 11.65 -10.54
C TRP A 70 19.35 13.08 -10.23
N VAL A 71 19.13 13.40 -8.94
CA VAL A 71 18.86 14.77 -8.51
C VAL A 71 20.08 15.67 -8.69
N ASN A 72 21.28 15.16 -8.43
CA ASN A 72 22.51 15.91 -8.59
C ASN A 72 22.82 16.23 -10.06
N ASP A 73 22.52 15.31 -10.97
CA ASP A 73 22.74 15.47 -12.40
C ASP A 73 21.67 16.36 -13.08
N ALA A 74 20.50 16.50 -12.45
CA ALA A 74 19.42 17.30 -12.99
C ALA A 74 19.69 18.81 -12.88
N PRO A 75 19.32 19.62 -13.89
CA PRO A 75 19.46 21.09 -13.86
C PRO A 75 18.36 21.74 -13.01
N LEU A 76 18.26 21.33 -11.74
CA LEU A 76 17.28 21.82 -10.77
C LEU A 76 17.90 22.86 -9.86
N GLN A 77 17.12 23.88 -9.53
CA GLN A 77 17.56 24.94 -8.62
C GLN A 77 17.47 24.47 -7.16
N ARG A 78 16.50 23.60 -6.85
CA ARG A 78 16.18 23.17 -5.47
C ARG A 78 16.37 21.68 -5.29
N LYS A 79 17.63 21.25 -5.24
CA LYS A 79 18.02 19.84 -5.10
C LYS A 79 17.51 19.19 -3.81
N ASP A 80 17.42 19.97 -2.73
CA ASP A 80 16.85 19.53 -1.45
C ASP A 80 15.37 19.10 -1.59
N LEU A 81 14.54 19.90 -2.25
CA LEU A 81 13.14 19.58 -2.52
C LEU A 81 13.02 18.44 -3.53
N ALA A 82 13.89 18.41 -4.54
CA ALA A 82 13.94 17.36 -5.54
C ALA A 82 14.26 15.99 -4.92
N ASN A 83 15.17 15.91 -3.93
CA ASN A 83 15.45 14.68 -3.20
C ASN A 83 14.20 14.12 -2.50
N HIS A 84 13.43 14.97 -1.81
CA HIS A 84 12.17 14.55 -1.19
C HIS A 84 11.16 14.06 -2.22
N VAL A 85 11.07 14.74 -3.37
CA VAL A 85 10.16 14.37 -4.46
C VAL A 85 10.57 13.03 -5.10
N ALA A 86 11.86 12.81 -5.31
CA ALA A 86 12.40 11.56 -5.83
C ALA A 86 12.12 10.40 -4.87
N TYR A 87 12.33 10.60 -3.57
CA TYR A 87 12.00 9.62 -2.55
C TYR A 87 10.50 9.29 -2.51
N ILE A 88 9.61 10.30 -2.58
CA ILE A 88 8.17 10.06 -2.65
C ILE A 88 7.78 9.31 -3.94
N ALA A 89 8.41 9.61 -5.08
CA ALA A 89 8.19 8.86 -6.32
C ALA A 89 8.54 7.39 -6.15
N PHE A 90 9.66 7.10 -5.47
CA PHE A 90 10.07 5.75 -5.13
C PHE A 90 9.11 5.05 -4.15
N GLU A 91 8.66 5.72 -3.09
CA GLU A 91 7.66 5.15 -2.17
C GLU A 91 6.34 4.82 -2.92
N VAL A 92 5.89 5.73 -3.77
CA VAL A 92 4.72 5.54 -4.62
C VAL A 92 4.92 4.35 -5.57
N PHE A 93 6.12 4.24 -6.17
CA PHE A 93 6.49 3.10 -7.01
C PHE A 93 6.40 1.79 -6.22
N CYS A 94 6.95 1.73 -5.00
CA CYS A 94 6.85 0.58 -4.10
C CYS A 94 5.42 0.30 -3.60
N GLY A 95 4.44 1.12 -3.98
CA GLY A 95 3.06 0.97 -3.55
C GLY A 95 2.81 1.42 -2.10
N LYS A 96 3.77 2.13 -1.49
CA LYS A 96 3.64 2.72 -0.15
C LYS A 96 2.69 3.93 -0.25
N PRO A 97 1.60 3.98 0.53
CA PRO A 97 0.60 5.04 0.41
C PRO A 97 1.11 6.37 1.01
N ILE A 98 0.93 7.47 0.28
CA ILE A 98 1.18 8.83 0.79
C ILE A 98 0.14 9.21 1.84
N LEU A 99 0.46 10.18 2.72
CA LEU A 99 -0.41 10.53 3.86
C LEU A 99 -1.88 10.84 3.47
N PRO A 100 -2.18 11.61 2.41
CA PRO A 100 -3.56 11.83 1.98
C PRO A 100 -4.26 10.55 1.50
N GLN A 101 -3.54 9.61 0.88
CA GLN A 101 -4.08 8.29 0.55
C GLN A 101 -4.36 7.48 1.81
N ARG A 102 -3.45 7.47 2.79
CA ARG A 102 -3.63 6.75 4.07
C ARG A 102 -4.92 7.19 4.76
N ARG A 103 -5.23 8.49 4.78
CA ARG A 103 -6.50 9.00 5.35
C ARG A 103 -7.73 8.45 4.62
N LYS A 104 -7.72 8.49 3.28
CA LYS A 104 -8.83 7.92 2.47
C LYS A 104 -8.94 6.40 2.68
N LEU A 105 -7.82 5.69 2.65
CA LEU A 105 -7.75 4.24 2.85
C LEU A 105 -8.25 3.85 4.24
N THR A 106 -7.87 4.55 5.29
CA THR A 106 -8.34 4.31 6.67
C THR A 106 -9.86 4.39 6.73
N SER A 107 -10.46 5.42 6.13
CA SER A 107 -11.93 5.53 6.03
C SER A 107 -12.54 4.33 5.29
N LEU A 108 -11.96 3.93 4.15
CA LEU A 108 -12.46 2.80 3.37
C LEU A 108 -12.30 1.46 4.09
N TRP A 109 -11.20 1.24 4.81
CA TRP A 109 -10.97 0.05 5.62
C TRP A 109 -12.00 -0.06 6.75
N ARG A 110 -12.29 1.03 7.46
CA ARG A 110 -13.36 1.06 8.48
C ARG A 110 -14.75 0.74 7.90
N LYS A 111 -15.01 1.14 6.65
CA LYS A 111 -16.33 1.00 6.01
C LYS A 111 -16.53 -0.35 5.31
N HIS A 112 -15.52 -0.85 4.61
CA HIS A 112 -15.70 -1.92 3.63
C HIS A 112 -15.02 -3.24 3.98
N SER A 113 -14.08 -3.25 4.93
CA SER A 113 -13.44 -4.48 5.39
C SER A 113 -14.41 -5.35 6.19
N GLU A 114 -14.13 -6.65 6.28
CA GLU A 114 -14.93 -7.57 7.10
C GLU A 114 -14.90 -7.17 8.59
N GLN A 115 -13.74 -6.76 9.08
CA GLN A 115 -13.58 -6.22 10.44
C GLN A 115 -14.43 -4.96 10.63
N GLY A 116 -14.44 -4.05 9.66
CA GLY A 116 -15.26 -2.83 9.68
C GLY A 116 -16.76 -3.11 9.70
N ARG A 117 -17.22 -4.02 8.85
CA ARG A 117 -18.63 -4.47 8.82
C ARG A 117 -19.05 -5.17 10.11
N ARG A 118 -18.19 -6.01 10.69
CA ARG A 118 -18.42 -6.64 11.99
C ARG A 118 -18.53 -5.59 13.09
N SER A 119 -17.56 -4.68 13.17
CA SER A 119 -17.53 -3.60 14.18
C SER A 119 -18.79 -2.73 14.10
N LYS A 120 -19.22 -2.38 12.88
CA LYS A 120 -20.45 -1.61 12.65
C LYS A 120 -21.71 -2.33 13.16
N ARG A 121 -21.79 -3.66 13.01
CA ARG A 121 -22.91 -4.47 13.52
C ARG A 121 -22.92 -4.50 15.06
N LEU A 122 -21.75 -4.74 15.68
CA LEU A 122 -21.61 -4.76 17.14
C LEU A 122 -21.97 -3.41 17.76
N ILE A 123 -21.39 -2.32 17.25
CA ILE A 123 -21.68 -0.96 17.72
C ILE A 123 -23.17 -0.63 17.57
N LYS A 124 -23.81 -1.05 16.47
CA LYS A 124 -25.25 -0.87 16.30
C LYS A 124 -26.06 -1.63 17.36
N GLN A 125 -25.70 -2.89 17.63
CA GLN A 125 -26.38 -3.71 18.64
C GLN A 125 -26.25 -3.09 20.03
N TRP A 126 -25.04 -2.72 20.47
CA TRP A 126 -24.83 -2.09 21.78
C TRP A 126 -25.53 -0.75 21.92
N ARG A 127 -25.57 0.07 20.85
CA ARG A 127 -26.34 1.33 20.85
C ARG A 127 -27.84 1.10 21.05
N ILE A 128 -28.40 0.05 20.45
CA ILE A 128 -29.82 -0.30 20.61
C ILE A 128 -30.09 -0.73 22.06
N GLN A 129 -29.22 -1.56 22.64
CA GLN A 129 -29.36 -2.01 24.03
C GLN A 129 -29.22 -0.85 25.02
N SER A 130 -28.18 -0.03 24.87
CA SER A 130 -27.97 1.19 25.66
C SER A 130 -29.19 2.13 25.58
N LYS A 131 -29.73 2.38 24.37
CA LYS A 131 -30.93 3.21 24.20
C LYS A 131 -32.17 2.60 24.85
N ARG A 132 -32.36 1.28 24.76
CA ARG A 132 -33.48 0.57 25.41
C ARG A 132 -33.42 0.72 26.93
N LEU A 133 -32.23 0.54 27.53
CA LEU A 133 -32.00 0.73 28.95
C LEU A 133 -32.24 2.17 29.37
N GLN A 134 -31.78 3.15 28.57
CA GLN A 134 -32.04 4.58 28.81
C GLN A 134 -33.53 4.92 28.81
N THR A 135 -34.32 4.35 27.89
CA THR A 135 -35.78 4.52 27.90
C THR A 135 -36.40 3.94 29.17
N GLN A 136 -35.92 2.79 29.64
CA GLN A 136 -36.40 2.15 30.87
C GLN A 136 -35.97 2.88 32.16
N LEU A 137 -34.96 3.75 32.12
CA LEU A 137 -34.62 4.61 33.26
C LEU A 137 -35.70 5.68 33.54
N SER A 138 -36.57 5.96 32.57
CA SER A 138 -37.65 6.96 32.69
C SER A 138 -38.92 6.41 33.35
N ASP A 139 -39.04 5.08 33.49
CA ASP A 139 -40.16 4.43 34.17
C ASP A 139 -39.85 4.35 35.67
N GLY A 140 -40.81 4.69 36.54
CA GLY A 140 -40.70 4.77 38.00
C GLY A 140 -40.12 3.52 38.69
N THR A 141 -38.80 3.38 38.61
CA THR A 141 -38.03 2.20 38.97
C THR A 141 -37.39 2.42 40.34
N THR A 142 -37.23 1.35 41.11
CA THR A 142 -36.56 1.42 42.42
C THR A 142 -35.11 1.91 42.30
N PRO A 143 -34.57 2.66 43.28
CA PRO A 143 -33.22 3.24 43.20
C PRO A 143 -32.11 2.24 42.85
N HIS A 144 -32.18 1.02 43.39
CA HIS A 144 -31.22 -0.05 43.08
C HIS A 144 -31.22 -0.46 41.61
N ARG A 145 -32.42 -0.61 41.01
CA ARG A 145 -32.55 -1.00 39.61
C ARG A 145 -32.18 0.15 38.66
N LEU A 146 -32.27 1.39 39.11
CA LEU A 146 -31.75 2.55 38.36
C LEU A 146 -30.22 2.51 38.31
N ASP A 147 -29.56 2.27 39.44
CA ASP A 147 -28.09 2.15 39.50
C ASP A 147 -27.56 0.99 38.64
N GLU A 148 -28.19 -0.19 38.71
CA GLU A 148 -27.82 -1.35 37.86
C GLU A 148 -27.94 -1.03 36.36
N ARG A 149 -29.06 -0.41 35.94
CA ARG A 149 -29.28 -0.03 34.55
C ARG A 149 -28.29 1.03 34.09
N GLN A 150 -27.94 1.99 34.94
CA GLN A 150 -26.95 3.02 34.65
C GLN A 150 -25.57 2.41 34.43
N LYS A 151 -25.14 1.48 35.30
CA LYS A 151 -23.90 0.71 35.13
C LYS A 151 -23.87 -0.09 33.83
N GLU A 152 -25.00 -0.67 33.42
CA GLU A 152 -25.09 -1.42 32.17
C GLU A 152 -25.03 -0.50 30.94
N VAL A 153 -25.65 0.69 30.99
CA VAL A 153 -25.50 1.72 29.95
C VAL A 153 -24.03 2.13 29.80
N GLU A 154 -23.36 2.44 30.90
CA GLU A 154 -21.93 2.79 30.92
C GLU A 154 -21.06 1.67 30.36
N HIS A 155 -21.40 0.41 30.69
CA HIS A 155 -20.72 -0.75 30.13
C HIS A 155 -20.83 -0.80 28.60
N TYR A 156 -22.02 -0.60 28.03
CA TYR A 156 -22.19 -0.56 26.57
C TYR A 156 -21.45 0.62 25.93
N GLU A 157 -21.43 1.80 26.57
CA GLU A 157 -20.67 2.95 26.09
C GLU A 157 -19.17 2.67 26.05
N GLN A 158 -18.63 2.02 27.08
CA GLN A 158 -17.24 1.57 27.12
C GLN A 158 -16.94 0.55 26.02
N LEU A 159 -17.82 -0.42 25.77
CA LEU A 159 -17.66 -1.37 24.67
C LEU A 159 -17.64 -0.67 23.30
N ILE A 160 -18.54 0.29 23.08
CA ILE A 160 -18.57 1.10 21.85
C ILE A 160 -17.27 1.89 21.68
N ALA A 161 -16.76 2.53 22.74
CA ALA A 161 -15.53 3.30 22.69
C ALA A 161 -14.32 2.40 22.37
N ARG A 162 -14.19 1.26 23.06
CA ARG A 162 -13.13 0.28 22.81
C ARG A 162 -13.15 -0.24 21.38
N GLU A 163 -14.33 -0.58 20.87
CA GLU A 163 -14.47 -1.11 19.51
C GLU A 163 -14.16 -0.06 18.43
N LYS A 164 -14.52 1.21 18.66
CA LYS A 164 -14.13 2.32 17.79
C LYS A 164 -12.61 2.48 17.72
N THR A 165 -11.92 2.45 18.87
CA THR A 165 -10.46 2.54 18.91
C THR A 165 -9.82 1.35 18.22
N ARG A 166 -10.31 0.13 18.48
CA ARG A 166 -9.82 -1.10 17.84
C ARG A 166 -9.92 -1.05 16.32
N ILE A 167 -11.09 -0.67 15.78
CA ILE A 167 -11.28 -0.64 14.32
C ILE A 167 -10.49 0.49 13.66
N ASP A 168 -10.27 1.61 14.36
CA ASP A 168 -9.45 2.71 13.87
C ASP A 168 -7.97 2.33 13.80
N ALA A 169 -7.45 1.67 14.85
CA ALA A 169 -6.09 1.13 14.87
C ALA A 169 -5.88 0.09 13.76
N TYR A 170 -6.82 -0.86 13.61
CA TYR A 170 -6.78 -1.83 12.52
C TYR A 170 -6.79 -1.16 11.14
N ALA A 171 -7.71 -0.22 10.91
CA ALA A 171 -7.83 0.44 9.62
C ALA A 171 -6.61 1.30 9.28
N THR A 172 -6.01 1.94 10.29
CA THR A 172 -4.76 2.70 10.14
C THR A 172 -3.60 1.79 9.76
N ALA A 173 -3.43 0.67 10.47
CA ALA A 173 -2.38 -0.32 10.17
C ALA A 173 -2.54 -0.92 8.75
N GLN A 174 -3.77 -1.23 8.32
CA GLN A 174 -4.01 -1.71 6.96
C GLN A 174 -3.76 -0.62 5.91
N ALA A 175 -4.11 0.63 6.22
CA ALA A 175 -3.91 1.77 5.33
C ALA A 175 -2.45 2.17 5.16
N THR A 176 -1.52 1.76 6.04
CA THR A 176 -0.09 1.96 5.85
C THR A 176 0.57 0.87 5.01
N GLN A 177 0.01 -0.33 5.00
CA GLN A 177 0.60 -1.50 4.33
C GLN A 177 0.26 -1.58 2.83
N SER A 178 -0.89 -1.07 2.40
CA SER A 178 -1.33 -1.26 1.01
C SER A 178 -2.18 -0.10 0.49
N THR A 179 -2.02 0.17 -0.82
CA THR A 179 -2.89 1.08 -1.58
C THR A 179 -4.12 0.39 -2.19
N HIS A 180 -4.30 -0.92 -1.97
CA HIS A 180 -5.44 -1.67 -2.49
C HIS A 180 -6.76 -1.17 -1.93
N CYS A 181 -7.77 -1.13 -2.79
CA CYS A 181 -9.11 -0.73 -2.40
C CYS A 181 -9.78 -1.86 -1.61
N PRO A 182 -10.16 -1.66 -0.32
CA PRO A 182 -10.76 -2.70 0.50
C PRO A 182 -12.18 -3.08 0.04
N LYS A 183 -12.83 -2.25 -0.78
CA LYS A 183 -14.17 -2.54 -1.32
C LYS A 183 -14.14 -3.61 -2.42
N CYS A 184 -13.23 -3.49 -3.37
CA CYS A 184 -13.07 -4.45 -4.47
C CYS A 184 -11.88 -5.40 -4.28
N ARG A 185 -11.18 -5.32 -3.14
CA ARG A 185 -10.02 -6.16 -2.80
C ARG A 185 -8.94 -6.15 -3.89
N GLY A 186 -8.72 -5.00 -4.54
CA GLY A 186 -7.72 -4.88 -5.60
C GLY A 186 -8.22 -5.15 -7.03
N THR A 187 -9.42 -5.70 -7.23
CA THR A 187 -9.88 -6.12 -8.57
C THR A 187 -10.38 -4.97 -9.45
N GLY A 188 -10.73 -3.84 -8.85
CA GLY A 188 -11.40 -2.74 -9.56
C GLY A 188 -12.89 -2.96 -9.80
N VAL A 189 -13.42 -4.15 -9.51
CA VAL A 189 -14.80 -4.54 -9.78
C VAL A 189 -15.49 -4.88 -8.45
N SER A 190 -16.59 -4.19 -8.14
CA SER A 190 -17.31 -4.41 -6.87
C SER A 190 -18.54 -5.32 -6.99
N GLN A 191 -19.08 -5.46 -8.19
CA GLN A 191 -20.14 -6.38 -8.57
C GLN A 191 -19.86 -6.84 -10.01
N PRO A 192 -20.33 -8.02 -10.45
CA PRO A 192 -20.17 -8.46 -11.83
C PRO A 192 -20.56 -7.36 -12.82
N GLY A 193 -19.64 -6.98 -13.71
CA GLY A 193 -19.85 -5.93 -14.72
C GLY A 193 -19.84 -4.47 -14.21
N LYS A 194 -19.66 -4.21 -12.90
CA LYS A 194 -19.68 -2.83 -12.36
C LYS A 194 -18.34 -2.42 -11.76
N THR A 195 -17.82 -1.32 -12.29
CA THR A 195 -16.60 -0.67 -11.79
C THR A 195 -16.80 -0.19 -10.36
N CYS A 196 -15.75 -0.33 -9.55
CA CYS A 196 -15.76 0.08 -8.17
C CYS A 196 -15.65 1.62 -8.08
N HIS A 197 -16.73 2.28 -7.67
CA HIS A 197 -16.77 3.74 -7.50
C HIS A 197 -15.68 4.31 -6.57
N GLU A 198 -15.26 3.57 -5.53
CA GLU A 198 -14.31 4.10 -4.53
C GLU A 198 -12.88 4.29 -5.11
N CYS A 199 -12.51 3.43 -6.06
CA CYS A 199 -11.23 3.46 -6.76
C CYS A 199 -11.32 3.73 -8.26
N GLY A 200 -12.51 4.06 -8.78
CA GLY A 200 -12.72 4.33 -10.21
C GLY A 200 -12.43 3.15 -11.13
N GLY A 201 -12.46 1.91 -10.63
CA GLY A 201 -12.09 0.74 -11.43
C GLY A 201 -10.61 0.35 -11.41
N HIS A 202 -9.73 1.13 -10.79
CA HIS A 202 -8.28 0.85 -10.79
C HIS A 202 -7.82 -0.22 -9.80
N GLY A 203 -8.71 -0.69 -8.91
CA GLY A 203 -8.37 -1.66 -7.87
C GLY A 203 -7.54 -1.09 -6.70
N ARG A 204 -6.82 0.01 -6.91
CA ARG A 204 -6.02 0.73 -5.92
C ARG A 204 -6.42 2.20 -5.84
N ILE A 205 -6.12 2.85 -4.73
CA ILE A 205 -6.28 4.29 -4.59
C ILE A 205 -5.05 4.96 -5.20
N ALA A 206 -5.21 5.54 -6.40
CA ALA A 206 -4.10 6.18 -7.10
C ALA A 206 -3.56 7.40 -6.34
N PRO A 207 -2.24 7.67 -6.40
CA PRO A 207 -1.66 8.89 -5.88
C PRO A 207 -2.09 10.06 -6.74
N ASP A 208 -2.55 11.13 -6.11
CA ASP A 208 -2.86 12.38 -6.79
C ASP A 208 -1.63 13.29 -6.68
N PRO A 209 -1.03 13.72 -7.81
CA PRO A 209 0.11 14.63 -7.81
C PRO A 209 -0.12 15.88 -6.96
N ASN A 210 -1.34 16.45 -6.97
CA ASN A 210 -1.63 17.63 -6.16
C ASN A 210 -1.63 17.33 -4.65
N LYS A 211 -1.87 16.07 -4.28
CA LYS A 211 -1.76 15.58 -2.89
C LYS A 211 -0.32 15.25 -2.49
N ILE A 212 0.60 15.07 -3.44
CA ILE A 212 2.04 14.96 -3.14
C ILE A 212 2.56 16.27 -2.56
N ARG A 213 2.14 17.41 -3.11
CA ARG A 213 2.44 18.72 -2.52
C ARG A 213 1.91 18.86 -1.09
N GLN A 214 0.70 18.36 -0.81
CA GLN A 214 0.16 18.33 0.56
C GLN A 214 0.97 17.39 1.47
N HIS A 215 1.46 16.28 0.92
CA HIS A 215 2.29 15.33 1.64
C HIS A 215 3.64 15.94 2.04
N LEU A 216 4.31 16.66 1.14
CA LEU A 216 5.55 17.39 1.43
C LEU A 216 5.37 18.37 2.60
N ARG A 217 4.27 19.13 2.62
CA ARG A 217 3.93 20.03 3.75
C ARG A 217 3.75 19.28 5.07
N ALA A 218 3.16 18.09 5.03
CA ALA A 218 2.96 17.28 6.22
C ALA A 218 4.27 16.67 6.76
N LEU A 219 5.29 16.52 5.92
CA LEU A 219 6.63 16.07 6.30
C LEU A 219 7.51 17.21 6.86
N GLY A 220 6.97 18.43 6.97
CA GLY A 220 7.72 19.59 7.46
C GLY A 220 8.66 20.21 6.42
N VAL A 221 8.66 19.70 5.19
CA VAL A 221 9.43 20.29 4.08
C VAL A 221 8.81 21.65 3.74
N ALA A 222 9.65 22.69 3.64
CA ALA A 222 9.27 24.11 3.51
C ALA A 222 8.14 24.38 2.50
N ARG A 223 7.43 25.51 2.65
CA ARG A 223 6.24 25.86 1.83
C ARG A 223 6.55 25.83 0.33
N VAL A 224 6.32 24.68 -0.31
CA VAL A 224 6.33 24.54 -1.77
C VAL A 224 5.20 25.40 -2.34
N THR A 225 5.58 26.49 -3.00
CA THR A 225 4.66 27.39 -3.69
C THR A 225 4.09 26.71 -4.93
N GLU A 226 2.94 27.17 -5.41
CA GLU A 226 2.30 26.60 -6.61
C GLU A 226 3.19 26.67 -7.86
N PRO A 227 3.87 27.80 -8.16
CA PRO A 227 4.73 27.89 -9.35
C PRO A 227 5.88 26.89 -9.30
N VAL A 228 6.55 26.76 -8.16
CA VAL A 228 7.67 25.82 -7.98
C VAL A 228 7.21 24.38 -8.13
N TRP A 229 6.04 24.05 -7.55
CA TRP A 229 5.46 22.72 -7.74
C TRP A 229 5.16 22.45 -9.21
N ARG A 230 4.47 23.37 -9.89
CA ARG A 230 3.99 23.17 -11.25
C ARG A 230 5.12 23.13 -12.27
N ASP A 231 6.10 24.00 -12.12
CA ASP A 231 7.08 24.31 -13.18
C ASP A 231 8.38 23.49 -13.02
N GLU A 232 8.75 23.11 -11.79
CA GLU A 232 10.00 22.38 -11.50
C GLU A 232 9.73 20.98 -10.93
N LEU A 233 9.03 20.88 -9.79
CA LEU A 233 8.97 19.63 -9.02
C LEU A 233 8.00 18.58 -9.58
N LYS A 234 6.86 18.99 -10.14
CA LYS A 234 5.86 18.07 -10.71
C LYS A 234 6.37 17.41 -11.99
N PRO A 235 6.99 18.13 -12.96
CA PRO A 235 7.66 17.48 -14.09
C PRO A 235 8.75 16.51 -13.63
N PHE A 236 9.56 16.91 -12.64
CA PHE A 236 10.60 16.04 -12.08
C PHE A 236 10.04 14.78 -11.44
N PHE A 237 8.95 14.89 -10.65
CA PHE A 237 8.24 13.74 -10.09
C PHE A 237 7.83 12.73 -11.15
N TYR A 238 7.25 13.20 -12.26
CA TYR A 238 6.86 12.32 -13.36
C TYR A 238 8.05 11.71 -14.07
N HIS A 239 9.11 12.49 -14.29
CA HIS A 239 10.34 11.99 -14.90
C HIS A 239 10.95 10.86 -14.08
N VAL A 240 11.15 11.06 -12.76
CA VAL A 240 11.66 10.03 -11.85
C VAL A 240 10.72 8.83 -11.82
N SER A 241 9.41 9.05 -11.67
CA SER A 241 8.42 7.97 -11.65
C SER A 241 8.49 7.12 -12.94
N SER A 242 8.57 7.77 -14.09
CA SER A 242 8.67 7.10 -15.39
C SER A 242 9.96 6.30 -15.50
N ARG A 243 11.09 6.86 -15.05
CA ARG A 243 12.39 6.19 -15.08
C ARG A 243 12.41 4.96 -14.18
N LEU A 244 11.86 5.04 -12.96
CA LEU A 244 11.72 3.89 -12.06
C LEU A 244 10.91 2.76 -12.70
N HIS A 245 9.81 3.10 -13.38
CA HIS A 245 9.00 2.11 -14.09
C HIS A 245 9.75 1.49 -15.26
N LEU A 246 10.47 2.30 -16.07
CA LEU A 246 11.24 1.81 -17.20
C LEU A 246 12.35 0.84 -16.76
N GLU A 247 13.17 1.22 -15.79
CA GLU A 247 14.26 0.38 -15.25
C GLU A 247 13.74 -0.94 -14.68
N HIS A 248 12.62 -0.89 -13.96
CA HIS A 248 11.95 -2.09 -13.45
C HIS A 248 11.44 -2.98 -14.59
N ASP A 249 10.71 -2.40 -15.56
CA ASP A 249 10.07 -3.16 -16.62
C ASP A 249 11.09 -3.77 -17.58
N GLU A 250 12.21 -3.11 -17.83
CA GLU A 250 13.35 -3.66 -18.57
C GLU A 250 13.96 -4.87 -17.85
N ALA A 251 14.20 -4.78 -16.55
CA ALA A 251 14.71 -5.91 -15.77
C ALA A 251 13.72 -7.10 -15.74
N VAL A 252 12.42 -6.83 -15.60
CA VAL A 252 11.38 -7.87 -15.65
C VAL A 252 11.34 -8.54 -17.02
N ARG A 253 11.37 -7.76 -18.11
CA ARG A 253 11.40 -8.29 -19.47
C ARG A 253 12.64 -9.15 -19.71
N TYR A 254 13.81 -8.67 -19.28
CA TYR A 254 15.06 -9.43 -19.37
C TYR A 254 14.95 -10.78 -18.64
N LEU A 255 14.41 -10.76 -17.42
CA LEU A 255 14.18 -11.95 -16.62
C LEU A 255 13.23 -12.94 -17.32
N GLU A 256 12.12 -12.45 -17.86
CA GLU A 256 11.16 -13.26 -18.62
C GLU A 256 11.80 -13.91 -19.84
N GLU A 257 12.51 -13.14 -20.66
CA GLU A 257 13.18 -13.63 -21.87
C GLU A 257 14.21 -14.72 -21.54
N ARG A 258 14.99 -14.54 -20.47
CA ARG A 258 15.97 -15.53 -20.01
C ARG A 258 15.30 -16.81 -19.51
N LEU A 259 14.26 -16.69 -18.70
CA LEU A 259 13.53 -17.86 -18.19
C LEU A 259 12.85 -18.66 -19.30
N VAL A 260 12.38 -17.99 -20.36
CA VAL A 260 11.81 -18.67 -21.54
C VAL A 260 12.89 -19.40 -22.33
N LYS A 261 14.07 -18.77 -22.54
CA LYS A 261 15.19 -19.41 -23.24
C LYS A 261 15.65 -20.68 -22.52
N GLU A 262 15.84 -20.63 -21.21
CA GLU A 262 16.26 -21.83 -20.45
C GLU A 262 15.21 -22.94 -20.47
N LYS A 263 13.91 -22.62 -20.53
CA LYS A 263 12.83 -23.61 -20.68
C LYS A 263 12.78 -24.28 -22.05
N GLN A 264 13.38 -23.68 -23.08
CA GLN A 264 13.44 -24.24 -24.43
C GLN A 264 14.69 -25.10 -24.65
N VAL A 265 15.70 -24.95 -23.79
CA VAL A 265 16.99 -25.66 -23.86
C VAL A 265 16.97 -26.96 -23.04
N VAL A 266 16.05 -27.09 -22.08
CA VAL A 266 15.80 -28.29 -21.27
C VAL A 266 14.64 -29.10 -21.86
#